data_AF-T1HRB0-F1
#
_entry.id   AF-T1HRB0-F1
#
_cell.length_a   1.000
_cell.length_b   1.000
_cell.length_c   1.000
_cell.angle_alpha   90.00
_cell.angle_beta   90.00
_cell.angle_gamma   90.00
#
_symmetry.space_group_name_H-M   'P 1'
#
loop_
_entity.id
_entity.type
_entity.pdbx_description
1 polymer ?
#
loop_
_entity_poly.entity_id
_entity_poly.type
_entity_poly.pdbx_seq_one_letter_code
_entity_poly.pdbx_strand_id
1 'polypeptide(L)' 'MDEKEFRVLIKHYFMKGKTPQETKEKLDKHYGDSAPKGLLQKIK' A
#
# COMPACT_ATOMS: atom_id res chain seq x y z
N MET A 1 -10.50 -2.74 4.78
CA MET A 1 -9.88 -1.42 4.91
C MET A 1 -10.46 -0.52 3.83
N ASP A 2 -10.84 0.69 4.18
CA ASP A 2 -11.33 1.65 3.18
C ASP A 2 -10.17 2.22 2.36
N GLU A 3 -10.47 2.72 1.16
CA GLU A 3 -9.45 3.34 0.29
C GLU A 3 -8.70 4.47 1.00
N LYS A 4 -9.39 5.25 1.84
CA LYS A 4 -8.78 6.36 2.59
C LYS A 4 -7.75 5.87 3.61
N GLU A 5 -8.07 4.83 4.38
CA GLU A 5 -7.14 4.23 5.32
C GLU A 5 -5.94 3.60 4.60
N PHE A 6 -6.18 2.94 3.47
CA PHE A 6 -5.12 2.32 2.68
C PHE A 6 -4.15 3.35 2.10
N ARG A 7 -4.65 4.51 1.64
CA ARG A 7 -3.80 5.63 1.19
C ARG A 7 -2.95 6.20 2.33
N VAL A 8 -3.47 6.27 3.54
CA VAL A 8 -2.69 6.71 4.73
C VAL A 8 -1.55 5.73 5.01
N LEU A 9 -1.80 4.42 4.94
CA LEU A 9 -0.75 3.40 5.08
C LEU A 9 0.34 3.52 4.00
N ILE A 10 -0.06 3.67 2.73
CA ILE A 10 0.89 3.89 1.63
C ILE A 10 1.77 5.12 1.92
N LYS A 11 1.14 6.25 2.29
CA LYS A 11 1.87 7.49 2.63
C LYS A 11 2.83 7.29 3.80
N HIS A 12 2.42 6.56 4.84
CA HIS A 12 3.26 6.25 6.00
C HIS A 12 4.52 5.47 5.61
N TYR A 13 4.41 4.47 4.73
CA TYR A 13 5.57 3.73 4.26
C TYR A 13 6.52 4.60 3.42
N PHE A 14 5.99 5.45 2.55
CA PHE A 14 6.80 6.41 1.80
C PHE A 14 7.49 7.43 2.70
N MET A 15 6.82 7.94 3.75
CA MET A 15 7.45 8.85 4.71
C MET A 15 8.56 8.18 5.53
N LYS A 16 8.56 6.85 5.64
CA LYS A 16 9.67 6.07 6.21
C LYS A 16 10.80 5.79 5.21
N GLY A 17 10.76 6.36 4.02
CA GLY A 17 11.78 6.19 2.99
C GLY A 17 11.70 4.86 2.24
N LYS A 18 10.57 4.14 2.34
CA LYS A 18 10.40 2.92 1.55
C LYS A 18 10.19 3.22 0.08
N THR A 19 10.75 2.37 -0.75
CA THR A 19 10.50 2.40 -2.19
C THR A 19 9.06 1.96 -2.51
N PRO A 20 8.53 2.32 -3.70
CA PRO A 20 7.23 1.85 -4.16
C PRO A 20 7.14 0.32 -4.20
N GLN A 21 8.20 -0.37 -4.63
CA GLN A 21 8.27 -1.84 -4.66
C GLN A 21 8.17 -2.46 -3.27
N GLU A 22 8.99 -2.01 -2.32
CA GLU A 22 8.91 -2.52 -0.94
C GLU A 22 7.55 -2.25 -0.29
N THR A 23 6.98 -1.08 -0.58
CA THR A 23 5.67 -0.71 -0.05
C THR A 23 4.59 -1.61 -0.63
N LYS A 24 4.63 -1.86 -1.95
CA LYS A 24 3.72 -2.77 -2.63
C LYS A 24 3.85 -4.20 -2.11
N GLU A 25 5.06 -4.75 -2.02
CA GLU A 25 5.30 -6.12 -1.54
C GLU A 25 4.84 -6.31 -0.10
N LYS A 26 5.11 -5.32 0.77
CA LYS A 26 4.69 -5.36 2.17
C LYS A 26 3.17 -5.26 2.30
N LEU A 27 2.54 -4.38 1.52
CA LEU A 27 1.08 -4.24 1.54
C LEU A 27 0.38 -5.46 0.92
N ASP A 28 0.94 -6.06 -0.12
CA ASP A 28 0.43 -7.29 -0.75
C ASP A 28 0.51 -8.47 0.22
N LYS A 29 1.64 -8.63 0.91
CA LYS A 29 1.83 -9.69 1.92
C LYS A 29 0.88 -9.59 3.12
N HIS A 30 0.58 -8.38 3.60
CA HIS A 30 -0.23 -8.18 4.80
C HIS A 30 -1.71 -7.94 4.51
N TYR A 31 -2.03 -7.43 3.32
CA TYR A 31 -3.36 -6.96 2.98
C TYR A 31 -3.83 -7.39 1.59
N GLY A 32 -3.15 -8.30 0.87
CA GLY A 32 -3.48 -8.66 -0.52
C GLY A 32 -4.98 -8.94 -0.76
N ASP A 33 -5.60 -9.79 0.06
CA ASP A 33 -7.04 -10.08 0.00
C ASP A 33 -7.94 -8.94 0.49
N SER A 34 -7.43 -8.06 1.36
CA SER A 34 -8.16 -6.96 1.98
C SER A 34 -7.91 -5.60 1.32
N ALA A 35 -7.03 -5.56 0.33
CA ALA A 35 -6.62 -4.36 -0.36
C ALA A 35 -7.74 -3.94 -1.31
N PRO A 36 -8.11 -2.66 -1.33
CA PRO A 36 -9.09 -2.19 -2.30
C PRO A 36 -8.55 -2.43 -3.72
N LYS A 37 -9.37 -3.09 -4.55
CA LYS A 37 -8.96 -3.57 -5.87
C LYS A 37 -8.34 -2.44 -6.69
N GLY A 38 -7.11 -2.65 -7.17
CA GLY A 38 -6.40 -1.72 -8.04
C GLY A 38 -5.57 -0.63 -7.35
N LEU A 39 -5.62 -0.49 -6.01
CA LEU A 39 -4.73 0.46 -5.30
C LEU A 39 -3.28 -0.04 -5.26
N LEU A 40 -3.06 -1.33 -5.01
CA LEU A 40 -1.73 -1.95 -5.05
C LEU A 40 -1.08 -1.83 -6.44
N GLN A 41 -1.88 -1.82 -7.50
CA GLN A 41 -1.40 -1.66 -8.88
C GLN A 41 -1.10 -0.20 -9.26
N LYS A 42 -1.58 0.77 -8.46
CA LYS A 42 -1.35 2.21 -8.67
C LYS A 42 -0.12 2.73 -7.93
N ILE A 43 0.48 1.94 -7.04
CA ILE A 43 1.75 2.27 -6.39
C ILE A 43 2.84 2.23 -7.47
N LYS A 44 3.38 3.40 -7.82
CA LYS A 44 4.45 3.61 -8.80
C LYS A 44 5.66 4.20 -8.12
#